data_AF-A0A0H5S078-F1
#
_entry.id   AF-A0A0H5S078-F1
#
_cell.length_a   1.000
_cell.length_b   1.000
_cell.length_c   1.000
_cell.angle_alpha   90.00
_cell.angle_beta   90.00
_cell.angle_gamma   90.00
#
_symmetry.space_group_name_H-M   'P 1'
#
loop_
_entity.id
_entity.type
_entity.pdbx_description
1 polymer ?
#
loop_
_entity_poly.entity_id
_entity_poly.type
_entity_poly.pdbx_seq_one_letter_code
_entity_poly.pdbx_strand_id
1 'polypeptide(L)'
;MPSRRVPLWLLACALVLGVVAVIAVKTHGFGLVKSADQKAQERCETDVRAKLASPDTAELSQVQSQRADLDPDSRDMFALTTNEPLKGIDPARITVWNVSGMVQAQTEVGSVIHDPFTCRAYFVDGNLADTLVVFDREH
;
A
#
# COMPACT_ATOMS: atom_id res chain seq x y z
N MET A 1 52.30 39.21 -11.89
CA MET A 1 51.23 38.19 -11.89
C MET A 1 50.61 38.13 -10.50
N PRO A 2 49.46 38.78 -10.22
CA PRO A 2 48.85 38.67 -8.90
C PRO A 2 48.13 37.32 -8.78
N SER A 3 48.55 36.56 -7.79
CA SER A 3 47.98 35.28 -7.38
C SER A 3 46.61 35.50 -6.74
N ARG A 4 45.56 35.13 -7.48
CA ARG A 4 44.16 35.24 -7.04
C ARG A 4 43.88 34.14 -6.01
N ARG A 5 44.01 34.48 -4.72
CA ARG A 5 43.66 33.58 -3.62
C ARG A 5 42.14 33.44 -3.56
N VAL A 6 41.63 32.30 -4.03
CA VAL A 6 40.21 31.96 -3.88
C VAL A 6 39.98 31.63 -2.41
N PRO A 7 39.06 32.33 -1.70
CA PRO A 7 38.80 32.05 -0.30
C PRO A 7 38.20 30.65 -0.14
N LEU A 8 38.80 29.86 0.75
CA LEU A 8 38.49 28.44 1.00
C LEU A 8 36.98 28.19 1.26
N TRP A 9 36.27 29.19 1.77
CA TRP A 9 34.85 29.13 2.06
C TRP A 9 33.97 29.00 0.80
N LEU A 10 34.41 29.54 -0.34
CA LEU A 10 33.69 29.39 -1.62
C LEU A 10 33.78 27.96 -2.18
N LEU A 11 34.88 27.25 -1.91
CA LEU A 11 35.04 25.84 -2.31
C LEU A 11 34.17 24.91 -1.46
N ALA A 12 34.00 25.21 -0.17
CA ALA A 12 33.15 24.43 0.73
C ALA A 12 31.65 24.55 0.35
N CYS A 13 31.16 25.75 0.02
CA CYS A 13 29.77 25.92 -0.42
C CYS A 13 29.48 25.21 -1.76
N ALA A 14 30.44 25.20 -2.69
CA ALA A 14 30.28 24.52 -3.98
C ALA A 14 30.18 22.99 -3.84
N LEU A 15 30.92 22.40 -2.90
CA LEU A 15 30.86 20.96 -2.62
C LEU A 15 29.54 20.53 -1.97
N VAL A 16 28.98 21.33 -1.06
CA VAL A 16 27.68 21.02 -0.43
C VAL A 16 26.53 21.11 -1.43
N LEU A 17 26.54 22.11 -2.32
CA LEU A 17 25.53 22.25 -3.37
C LEU A 17 25.59 21.12 -4.42
N GLY A 18 26.79 20.61 -4.73
CA GLY A 18 26.96 19.49 -5.65
C GLY A 18 26.34 18.19 -5.13
N VAL A 19 26.45 17.89 -3.83
CA VAL A 19 25.90 16.65 -3.23
C VAL A 19 24.38 16.66 -3.20
N VAL A 20 23.74 17.81 -2.95
CA VAL A 20 22.27 17.92 -2.97
C VAL A 20 21.71 17.71 -4.38
N ALA A 21 22.40 18.21 -5.42
CA ALA A 21 21.97 18.04 -6.80
C ALA A 21 22.02 16.58 -7.27
N VAL A 22 23.02 15.80 -6.84
CA VAL A 22 23.13 14.38 -7.23
C VAL A 22 22.03 13.52 -6.61
N ILE A 23 21.55 13.85 -5.40
CA ILE A 23 20.41 13.14 -4.78
C ILE A 23 19.10 13.48 -5.49
N ALA A 24 18.93 14.71 -5.97
CA ALA A 24 17.72 15.15 -6.65
C ALA A 24 17.56 14.55 -8.07
N VAL A 25 18.65 14.33 -8.81
CA VAL A 25 18.56 13.82 -10.19
C VAL A 25 18.13 12.35 -10.25
N LYS A 26 18.29 11.57 -9.17
CA LYS A 26 17.77 10.19 -9.12
C LYS A 26 16.29 10.10 -8.75
N THR A 27 15.66 11.20 -8.32
CA THR A 27 14.23 11.24 -7.97
C THR A 27 13.37 12.00 -8.97
N HIS A 28 13.94 12.41 -10.12
CA HIS A 28 13.15 13.00 -11.21
C HIS A 28 12.38 11.93 -12.00
N GLY A 29 11.20 11.58 -11.47
CA GLY A 29 10.20 10.78 -12.15
C GLY A 29 8.83 10.95 -11.53
N PHE A 30 8.19 12.10 -11.81
CA PHE A 30 6.75 12.38 -11.62
C PHE A 30 6.26 12.46 -10.16
N GLY A 31 5.30 13.35 -9.90
CA GLY A 31 4.69 13.50 -8.57
C GLY A 31 4.26 12.15 -8.02
N LEU A 32 4.42 11.97 -6.70
CA LEU A 32 4.23 10.73 -5.93
C LEU A 32 2.78 10.19 -5.97
N VAL A 33 2.23 9.98 -7.16
CA VAL A 33 0.97 9.28 -7.34
C VAL A 33 1.31 7.80 -7.23
N LYS A 34 1.06 7.24 -6.04
CA LYS A 34 1.13 5.79 -5.81
C LYS A 34 0.34 5.07 -6.89
N SER A 35 0.92 3.99 -7.43
CA SER A 35 0.24 3.13 -8.39
C SER A 35 -0.95 2.42 -7.72
N ALA A 36 -1.88 1.88 -8.53
CA ALA A 36 -3.07 1.23 -7.99
C ALA A 36 -2.72 0.01 -7.11
N ASP A 37 -1.68 -0.75 -7.47
CA ASP A 37 -1.15 -1.86 -6.67
C ASP A 37 -0.62 -1.39 -5.31
N GLN A 38 0.15 -0.29 -5.28
CA GLN A 38 0.67 0.30 -4.03
C GLN A 38 -0.45 0.84 -3.15
N LYS A 39 -1.44 1.52 -3.73
CA LYS A 39 -2.62 2.00 -3.00
C LYS A 39 -3.44 0.85 -2.44
N ALA A 40 -3.65 -0.21 -3.23
CA ALA A 40 -4.34 -1.41 -2.79
C ALA A 40 -3.61 -2.03 -1.60
N GLN A 41 -2.29 -2.22 -1.72
CA GLN A 41 -1.47 -2.79 -0.66
C GLN A 41 -1.54 -1.98 0.63
N GLU A 42 -1.27 -0.67 0.57
CA GLU A 42 -1.27 0.20 1.75
C GLU A 42 -2.63 0.23 2.46
N ARG A 43 -3.72 0.34 1.68
CA ARG A 43 -5.07 0.33 2.24
C ARG A 43 -5.37 -1.03 2.88
N CYS A 44 -5.09 -2.12 2.19
CA CYS A 44 -5.31 -3.46 2.71
C CYS A 44 -4.52 -3.72 3.99
N GLU A 45 -3.25 -3.36 4.04
CA GLU A 45 -2.45 -3.49 5.26
C GLU A 45 -3.04 -2.68 6.44
N THR A 46 -3.56 -1.48 6.16
CA THR A 46 -4.25 -0.67 7.17
C THR A 46 -5.50 -1.35 7.68
N ASP A 47 -6.35 -1.86 6.79
CA ASP A 47 -7.62 -2.50 7.16
C ASP A 47 -7.43 -3.87 7.81
N VAL A 48 -6.38 -4.60 7.43
CA VAL A 48 -5.96 -5.83 8.10
C VAL A 48 -5.59 -5.51 9.54
N ARG A 49 -4.70 -4.53 9.79
CA ARG A 49 -4.32 -4.12 11.15
C ARG A 49 -5.52 -3.67 11.97
N ALA A 50 -6.44 -2.91 11.38
CA ALA A 50 -7.64 -2.43 12.04
C ALA A 50 -8.60 -3.54 12.53
N LYS A 51 -8.48 -4.75 11.98
CA LYS A 51 -9.29 -5.92 12.38
C LYS A 51 -8.61 -6.81 13.44
N LEU A 52 -7.38 -6.50 13.85
CA LEU A 52 -6.63 -7.27 14.83
C LEU A 52 -6.87 -6.77 16.25
N ALA A 53 -6.74 -7.65 17.24
CA ALA A 53 -6.88 -7.29 18.66
C ALA A 53 -5.76 -6.36 19.14
N SER A 54 -4.54 -6.51 18.60
CA SER A 54 -3.39 -5.65 18.90
C SER A 54 -2.75 -5.12 17.60
N PRO A 55 -3.29 -4.03 17.02
CA PRO A 55 -2.84 -3.49 15.74
C PRO A 55 -1.38 -3.01 15.75
N ASP A 56 -0.93 -2.39 16.85
CA ASP A 56 0.39 -1.74 16.94
C ASP A 56 1.55 -2.74 17.04
N THR A 57 1.26 -3.95 17.51
CA THR A 57 2.24 -5.03 17.60
C THR A 57 2.10 -6.04 16.46
N ALA A 58 1.24 -5.76 15.47
CA ALA A 58 0.99 -6.67 14.36
C ALA A 58 2.04 -6.51 13.27
N GLU A 59 2.65 -7.62 12.88
CA GLU A 59 3.60 -7.68 11.78
C GLU A 59 2.92 -8.27 10.55
N LEU A 60 3.02 -7.57 9.42
CA LEU A 60 2.58 -8.06 8.12
C LEU A 60 3.82 -8.40 7.31
N SER A 61 3.83 -9.60 6.74
CA SER A 61 4.98 -10.10 5.97
C SER A 61 4.52 -10.78 4.70
N GLN A 62 5.45 -10.91 3.74
CA GLN A 62 5.20 -11.57 2.45
C GLN A 62 4.02 -10.97 1.67
N VAL A 63 3.75 -9.68 1.88
CA VAL A 63 2.60 -9.00 1.26
C VAL A 63 2.83 -8.88 -0.24
N GLN A 64 1.86 -9.35 -1.01
CA GLN A 64 1.87 -9.30 -2.47
C GLN A 64 0.54 -8.77 -2.97
N SER A 65 0.59 -7.89 -3.97
CA SER A 65 -0.58 -7.34 -4.64
C SER A 65 -0.63 -7.85 -6.07
N GLN A 66 -1.74 -8.49 -6.46
CA GLN A 66 -1.93 -9.03 -7.80
C GLN A 66 -3.29 -8.62 -8.34
N ARG A 67 -3.38 -8.35 -9.64
CA ARG A 67 -4.67 -8.08 -10.28
C ARG A 67 -5.51 -9.37 -10.24
N ALA A 68 -6.78 -9.23 -9.87
CA ALA A 68 -7.72 -10.34 -9.83
C ALA A 68 -8.95 -10.02 -10.66
N ASP A 69 -9.61 -11.06 -11.14
CA ASP A 69 -10.91 -10.93 -11.77
C ASP A 69 -11.98 -10.60 -10.73
N LEU A 70 -12.95 -9.79 -11.15
CA LEU A 70 -14.18 -9.56 -10.41
C LEU A 70 -15.08 -10.79 -10.56
N ASP A 71 -15.63 -11.24 -9.45
CA ASP A 71 -16.42 -12.46 -9.32
C ASP A 71 -17.77 -12.14 -8.67
N PRO A 72 -18.69 -11.55 -9.45
CA PRO A 72 -19.92 -10.96 -8.93
C PRO A 72 -20.92 -11.99 -8.40
N ASP A 73 -20.77 -13.26 -8.80
CA ASP A 73 -21.70 -14.34 -8.48
C ASP A 73 -21.26 -15.15 -7.25
N SER A 74 -20.04 -14.92 -6.72
CA SER A 74 -19.56 -15.62 -5.54
C SER A 74 -18.84 -14.70 -4.56
N ARG A 75 -17.53 -14.50 -4.74
CA ARG A 75 -16.64 -13.83 -3.79
C ARG A 75 -16.95 -12.35 -3.62
N ASP A 76 -17.38 -11.68 -4.69
CA ASP A 76 -17.64 -10.24 -4.68
C ASP A 76 -19.14 -9.91 -4.60
N MET A 77 -20.02 -10.92 -4.65
CA MET A 77 -21.47 -10.72 -4.63
C MET A 77 -21.92 -9.83 -3.47
N PHE A 78 -21.42 -10.10 -2.26
CA PHE A 78 -21.80 -9.33 -1.07
C PHE A 78 -21.33 -7.87 -1.18
N ALA A 79 -20.07 -7.66 -1.57
CA ALA A 79 -19.52 -6.32 -1.75
C ALA A 79 -20.30 -5.53 -2.81
N LEU A 80 -20.67 -6.15 -3.92
CA LEU A 80 -21.39 -5.49 -5.03
C LEU A 80 -22.87 -5.24 -4.75
N THR A 81 -23.50 -6.00 -3.84
CA THR A 81 -24.94 -5.88 -3.57
C THR A 81 -25.25 -5.07 -2.32
N THR A 82 -24.35 -5.08 -1.34
CA THR A 82 -24.58 -4.50 -0.01
C THR A 82 -23.73 -3.28 0.31
N ASN A 83 -22.50 -3.18 -0.20
CA ASN A 83 -21.64 -2.03 0.12
C ASN A 83 -21.98 -0.84 -0.79
N GLU A 84 -22.41 0.27 -0.18
CA GLU A 84 -22.78 1.51 -0.87
C GLU A 84 -21.75 2.00 -1.90
N PRO A 85 -20.41 1.90 -1.69
CA PRO A 85 -19.43 2.34 -2.68
C PRO A 85 -19.45 1.56 -4.00
N LEU A 86 -19.94 0.32 -3.99
CA LEU A 86 -19.91 -0.59 -5.15
C LEU A 86 -21.30 -0.91 -5.68
N LYS A 87 -22.34 -0.68 -4.88
CA LYS A 87 -23.71 -1.02 -5.22
C LYS A 87 -24.20 -0.30 -6.47
N GLY A 88 -24.65 -1.09 -7.45
CA GLY A 88 -25.21 -0.57 -8.70
C GLY A 88 -24.17 0.00 -9.68
N ILE A 89 -22.88 -0.14 -9.38
CA ILE A 89 -21.80 0.18 -10.32
C ILE A 89 -21.70 -0.94 -11.35
N ASP A 90 -21.51 -0.56 -12.61
CA ASP A 90 -21.25 -1.51 -13.70
C ASP A 90 -19.95 -2.29 -13.43
N PRO A 91 -19.99 -3.64 -13.35
CA PRO A 91 -18.82 -4.50 -13.21
C PRO A 91 -17.64 -4.15 -14.14
N ALA A 92 -17.92 -3.69 -15.37
CA ALA A 92 -16.88 -3.33 -16.33
C ALA A 92 -16.01 -2.13 -15.90
N ARG A 93 -16.50 -1.30 -14.98
CA ARG A 93 -15.78 -0.15 -14.42
C ARG A 93 -14.97 -0.50 -13.17
N ILE A 94 -15.17 -1.71 -12.64
CA ILE A 94 -14.55 -2.17 -11.42
C ILE A 94 -13.28 -2.95 -11.75
N THR A 95 -12.18 -2.54 -11.13
CA THR A 95 -10.92 -3.28 -11.17
C THR A 95 -10.61 -3.80 -9.78
N VAL A 96 -10.19 -5.07 -9.67
CA VAL A 96 -9.91 -5.69 -8.38
C VAL A 96 -8.43 -5.99 -8.23
N TRP A 97 -7.91 -5.68 -7.06
CA TRP A 97 -6.59 -6.10 -6.61
C TRP A 97 -6.75 -7.05 -5.44
N ASN A 98 -6.08 -8.20 -5.51
CA ASN A 98 -5.99 -9.14 -4.41
C ASN A 98 -4.64 -8.95 -3.72
N VAL A 99 -4.68 -8.58 -2.44
CA VAL A 99 -3.53 -8.38 -1.58
C VAL A 99 -3.51 -9.53 -0.57
N SER A 100 -2.52 -10.40 -0.68
CA SER A 100 -2.35 -11.53 0.25
C SER A 100 -1.04 -11.40 1.01
N GLY A 101 -0.96 -12.05 2.16
CA GLY A 101 0.25 -12.11 2.97
C GLY A 101 0.02 -12.90 4.25
N MET A 102 1.00 -12.81 5.15
CA MET A 102 0.92 -13.40 6.49
C MET A 102 0.83 -12.29 7.53
N VAL A 103 -0.06 -12.47 8.50
CA VAL A 103 -0.16 -11.60 9.67
C VAL A 103 0.33 -12.34 10.91
N GLN A 104 1.22 -11.71 11.66
CA GLN A 104 1.56 -12.11 13.02
C GLN A 104 0.98 -11.10 14.00
N ALA A 105 0.16 -11.55 14.94
CA ALA A 105 -0.50 -10.65 15.88
C ALA A 105 -0.74 -11.32 17.24
N GLN A 106 -0.80 -10.53 18.30
CA GLN A 106 -1.24 -11.01 19.60
C GLN A 106 -2.76 -11.11 19.66
N THR A 107 -3.27 -12.18 20.24
CA THR A 107 -4.69 -12.39 20.53
C THR A 107 -5.06 -11.72 21.84
N GLU A 108 -6.37 -11.62 22.12
CA GLU A 108 -6.89 -11.06 23.38
C GLU A 108 -6.38 -11.82 24.62
N VAL A 109 -6.01 -13.09 24.47
CA VAL A 109 -5.47 -13.95 25.55
C VAL A 109 -3.94 -13.97 25.60
N GLY A 110 -3.27 -13.12 24.81
CA GLY A 110 -1.81 -12.94 24.81
C GLY A 110 -1.01 -14.00 24.05
N SER A 111 -1.68 -14.89 23.29
CA SER A 111 -0.98 -15.79 22.36
C SER A 111 -0.66 -15.08 21.06
N VAL A 112 0.36 -15.53 20.32
CA VAL A 112 0.69 -14.99 19.00
C VAL A 112 0.12 -15.92 17.93
N ILE A 113 -0.68 -15.36 17.01
CA ILE A 113 -1.16 -16.06 15.81
C ILE A 113 -0.27 -15.75 14.62
N HIS A 114 -0.27 -16.65 13.64
CA HIS A 114 0.44 -16.48 12.38
C HIS A 114 -0.45 -16.98 11.24
N ASP A 115 -1.33 -16.12 10.77
CA ASP A 115 -2.43 -16.51 9.89
C ASP A 115 -2.24 -15.88 8.50
N PRO A 116 -2.58 -16.59 7.41
CA PRO A 116 -2.71 -15.98 6.12
C PRO A 116 -3.90 -15.01 6.10
N PHE A 117 -3.72 -13.89 5.40
CA PHE A 117 -4.82 -12.97 5.11
C PHE A 117 -4.95 -12.75 3.61
N THR A 118 -6.17 -12.45 3.19
CA THR A 118 -6.50 -12.01 1.84
C THR A 118 -7.36 -10.77 1.92
N CYS A 119 -6.95 -9.69 1.24
CA CYS A 119 -7.69 -8.45 1.13
C CYS A 119 -7.96 -8.12 -0.33
N ARG A 120 -9.22 -7.96 -0.69
CA ARG A 120 -9.64 -7.52 -2.03
C ARG A 120 -9.86 -6.02 -2.00
N ALA A 121 -9.14 -5.27 -2.83
CA ALA A 121 -9.32 -3.84 -3.00
C ALA A 121 -10.03 -3.56 -4.32
N TYR A 122 -11.15 -2.84 -4.25
CA TYR A 122 -12.00 -2.53 -5.39
C TYR A 122 -11.76 -1.10 -5.85
N PHE A 123 -11.46 -0.94 -7.13
CA PHE A 123 -11.27 0.35 -7.76
C PHE A 123 -12.39 0.61 -8.75
N VAL A 124 -12.99 1.79 -8.70
CA VAL A 124 -13.98 2.27 -9.68
C VAL A 124 -13.33 3.38 -10.49
N ASP A 125 -13.20 3.17 -11.80
CA ASP A 125 -12.52 4.08 -12.73
C ASP A 125 -11.12 4.53 -12.25
N GLY A 126 -10.39 3.61 -11.61
CA GLY A 126 -9.04 3.87 -11.09
C GLY A 126 -8.97 4.53 -9.71
N ASN A 127 -10.11 4.78 -9.04
CA ASN A 127 -10.15 5.27 -7.66
C ASN A 127 -10.51 4.14 -6.70
N LEU A 128 -9.80 4.04 -5.58
CA LEU A 128 -10.09 3.05 -4.55
C LEU A 128 -11.45 3.37 -3.91
N ALA A 129 -12.39 2.43 -4.03
CA ALA A 129 -13.77 2.58 -3.55
C ALA A 129 -14.01 1.82 -2.25
N ASP A 130 -13.51 0.59 -2.15
CA ASP A 130 -13.74 -0.28 -1.00
C ASP A 130 -12.65 -1.35 -0.84
N THR A 131 -12.59 -1.98 0.33
CA THR A 131 -11.69 -3.08 0.68
C THR A 131 -12.41 -4.15 1.49
N LEU A 132 -12.19 -5.41 1.12
CA LEU A 132 -12.74 -6.58 1.82
C LEU A 132 -11.60 -7.43 2.35
N VAL A 133 -11.42 -7.45 3.67
CA VAL A 133 -10.43 -8.27 4.36
C VAL A 133 -11.05 -9.56 4.87
N VAL A 134 -10.40 -10.69 4.54
CA VAL A 134 -10.71 -12.03 4.99
C VAL A 134 -9.46 -12.62 5.64
N PHE A 135 -9.62 -13.15 6.85
CA PHE A 135 -8.59 -13.96 7.50
C PHE A 135 -8.91 -15.42 7.27
N ASP A 136 -7.93 -16.19 6.82
CA ASP A 136 -8.08 -17.63 6.68
C ASP A 136 -7.53 -18.27 7.96
N ARG A 137 -8.45 -18.66 8.85
CA ARG A 137 -8.11 -19.33 10.10
C ARG A 137 -8.43 -20.81 9.92
N GLU A 138 -7.43 -21.67 10.11
CA GLU A 138 -7.71 -23.09 10.29
C GLU A 138 -8.57 -23.26 11.55
N HIS A 139 -9.71 -23.94 11.39
CA HIS A 139 -10.74 -24.10 12.43
C HIS A 139 -10.41 -25.25 13.38
#